data_AF-A0A8T7CZJ4-F1
#
_entry.id   AF-A0A8T7CZJ4-F1
#
_cell.length_a   1.000
_cell.length_b   1.000
_cell.length_c   1.000
_cell.angle_alpha   90.00
_cell.angle_beta   90.00
_cell.angle_gamma   90.00
#
_symmetry.space_group_name_H-M   'P 1'
#
loop_
_entity.id
_entity.type
_entity.pdbx_description
1 polymer ?
#
loop_
_entity_poly.entity_id
_entity_poly.type
_entity_poly.pdbx_seq_one_letter_code
_entity_poly.pdbx_strand_id
1 'polypeptide(L)'
;MEEEKERLEQFLTFYDKIQEREQEIKEQMLREDRESANYIHSNPLELADKRFQALTTLLYPNLPSGIVLENNKGTNQKRYDLTVQIEGDDSDGINDARVICFDWMLMMHGANHSIDFLWHDNRLFADMDPRPRAAWFSHVMASIFGTGKQYIATINTENYDSMLEFLSESGRKTMDDATLLTLRGDRQENKLLGIQFGKSGQ
;
A
#
# COMPACT_ATOMS: atom_id res chain seq x y z
N MET A 1 -52.63 30.58 -20.48
CA MET A 1 -53.07 29.50 -21.38
C MET A 1 -52.03 29.13 -22.42
N GLU A 2 -51.70 29.96 -23.42
CA GLU A 2 -50.72 29.52 -24.46
C GLU A 2 -49.29 29.36 -23.92
N GLU A 3 -48.77 30.32 -23.12
CA GLU A 3 -47.45 30.20 -22.46
C GLU A 3 -47.37 29.03 -21.47
N GLU A 4 -48.46 28.71 -20.78
CA GLU A 4 -48.51 27.58 -19.83
C GLU A 4 -48.46 26.25 -20.59
N LYS A 5 -49.09 26.18 -21.76
CA LYS A 5 -49.05 25.01 -22.64
C LYS A 5 -47.66 24.80 -23.22
N GLU A 6 -46.99 25.85 -23.71
CA GLU A 6 -45.60 25.76 -24.18
C GLU A 6 -44.63 25.32 -23.07
N ARG A 7 -44.77 25.84 -21.85
CA ARG A 7 -43.96 25.40 -20.71
C ARG A 7 -44.20 23.92 -20.36
N LEU A 8 -45.44 23.46 -20.46
CA LEU A 8 -45.79 22.05 -20.21
C LEU A 8 -45.16 21.14 -21.28
N GLU A 9 -45.21 21.54 -22.55
CA GLU A 9 -44.60 20.81 -23.67
C GLU A 9 -43.06 20.76 -23.54
N GLN A 10 -42.43 21.87 -23.16
CA GLN A 10 -40.99 21.91 -22.86
C GLN A 10 -40.62 21.00 -21.69
N PHE A 11 -41.42 21.00 -20.62
CA PHE A 11 -41.20 20.13 -19.46
C PHE A 11 -41.32 18.65 -19.83
N LEU A 12 -42.35 18.26 -20.58
CA LEU A 12 -42.53 16.88 -21.05
C LEU A 12 -41.37 16.44 -21.94
N THR A 13 -40.97 17.27 -22.91
CA THR A 13 -39.82 16.99 -23.78
C THR A 13 -38.53 16.82 -22.99
N PHE A 14 -38.33 17.64 -21.94
CA PHE A 14 -37.16 17.52 -21.07
C PHE A 14 -37.21 16.26 -20.21
N TYR A 15 -38.38 15.89 -19.71
CA TYR A 15 -38.59 14.65 -18.95
C TYR A 15 -38.26 13.41 -19.80
N ASP A 16 -38.74 13.37 -21.04
CA ASP A 16 -38.47 12.26 -21.98
C ASP A 16 -36.96 12.14 -22.26
N LYS A 17 -36.27 13.27 -22.48
CA LYS A 17 -34.81 13.29 -22.67
C LYS A 17 -34.05 12.77 -21.44
N ILE A 18 -34.52 13.08 -20.23
CA ILE A 18 -33.92 12.54 -19.00
C ILE A 18 -34.10 11.03 -18.94
N GLN A 19 -35.30 10.54 -19.26
CA GLN A 19 -35.58 9.10 -19.27
C GLN A 19 -34.73 8.36 -20.31
N GLU A 20 -34.58 8.89 -21.52
CA GLU A 20 -33.68 8.35 -22.54
C GLU A 20 -32.23 8.31 -22.04
N ARG A 21 -31.74 9.42 -21.47
CA ARG A 21 -30.38 9.50 -20.93
C ARG A 21 -30.15 8.50 -19.79
N GLU A 22 -31.15 8.27 -18.96
CA GLU A 22 -31.10 7.31 -17.87
C GLU A 22 -30.98 5.87 -18.42
N GLN A 23 -31.69 5.55 -19.50
CA GLN A 23 -31.57 4.26 -20.19
C GLN A 23 -30.19 4.09 -20.83
N GLU A 24 -29.68 5.10 -21.53
CA GLU A 24 -28.32 5.08 -22.12
C GLU A 24 -27.25 4.80 -21.05
N ILE A 25 -27.34 5.47 -19.90
CA ILE A 25 -26.41 5.28 -18.78
C ILE A 25 -26.51 3.84 -18.25
N LYS A 26 -27.72 3.30 -18.08
CA LYS A 26 -27.92 1.92 -17.62
C LYS A 26 -27.33 0.90 -18.59
N GLU A 27 -27.51 1.09 -19.90
CA GLU A 27 -26.90 0.24 -20.92
C GLU A 27 -25.37 0.29 -20.88
N GLN A 28 -24.81 1.50 -20.74
CA GLN A 28 -23.37 1.68 -20.60
C GLN A 28 -22.85 1.00 -19.34
N MET A 29 -23.52 1.16 -18.19
CA MET A 29 -23.13 0.47 -16.95
C MET A 29 -23.09 -1.04 -17.13
N LEU A 30 -24.12 -1.64 -17.74
CA LEU A 30 -24.18 -3.07 -18.00
C LEU A 30 -23.05 -3.56 -18.92
N ARG A 31 -22.68 -2.77 -19.94
CA ARG A 31 -21.56 -3.10 -20.82
C ARG A 31 -20.24 -3.13 -20.04
N GLU A 32 -20.02 -2.13 -19.23
CA GLU A 32 -18.78 -1.96 -18.46
C GLU A 32 -18.66 -3.02 -17.36
N ASP A 33 -19.77 -3.45 -16.76
CA ASP A 33 -19.80 -4.56 -15.80
C ASP A 33 -19.38 -5.89 -16.46
N ARG A 34 -19.78 -6.12 -17.71
CA ARG A 34 -19.36 -7.31 -18.49
C ARG A 34 -17.87 -7.27 -18.81
N GLU A 35 -17.36 -6.13 -19.25
CA GLU A 35 -15.93 -5.95 -19.50
C GLU A 35 -15.11 -6.14 -18.22
N SER A 36 -15.61 -5.60 -17.11
CA SER A 36 -14.98 -5.75 -15.79
C SER A 36 -14.93 -7.21 -15.35
N ALA A 37 -16.02 -7.96 -15.56
CA ALA A 37 -16.04 -9.40 -15.31
C ALA A 37 -15.03 -10.15 -16.19
N ASN A 38 -14.97 -9.87 -17.49
CA ASN A 38 -14.02 -10.50 -18.41
C ASN A 38 -12.56 -10.25 -17.99
N TYR A 39 -12.25 -9.02 -17.55
CA TYR A 39 -10.94 -8.68 -17.03
C TYR A 39 -10.59 -9.53 -15.80
N ILE A 40 -11.49 -9.66 -14.82
CA ILE A 40 -11.25 -10.49 -13.63
C ILE A 40 -11.00 -11.96 -14.00
N HIS A 41 -11.77 -12.52 -14.95
CA HIS A 41 -11.59 -13.91 -15.40
C HIS A 41 -10.23 -14.16 -16.08
N SER A 42 -9.57 -13.12 -16.58
CA SER A 42 -8.21 -13.22 -17.13
C SER A 42 -7.12 -13.37 -16.05
N ASN A 43 -7.49 -13.36 -14.76
CA ASN A 43 -6.59 -13.42 -13.60
C ASN A 43 -5.43 -12.40 -13.68
N PRO A 44 -5.75 -11.10 -13.83
CA PRO A 44 -4.76 -10.07 -14.15
C PRO A 44 -3.74 -9.87 -13.02
N LEU A 45 -4.08 -10.28 -11.80
CA LEU A 45 -3.23 -10.13 -10.61
C LEU A 45 -2.46 -11.40 -10.25
N GLU A 46 -2.52 -12.49 -11.03
CA GLU A 46 -1.90 -13.78 -10.65
C GLU A 46 -0.41 -13.64 -10.26
N LEU A 47 0.36 -12.85 -11.03
CA LEU A 47 1.78 -12.63 -10.73
C LEU A 47 1.98 -11.74 -9.49
N ALA A 48 1.12 -10.73 -9.32
CA ALA A 48 1.18 -9.83 -8.17
C ALA A 48 0.82 -10.58 -6.88
N ASP A 49 -0.23 -11.39 -6.92
CA ASP A 49 -0.69 -12.24 -5.81
C ASP A 49 0.41 -13.20 -5.35
N LYS A 50 1.05 -13.92 -6.29
CA LYS A 50 2.18 -14.81 -5.97
C LYS A 50 3.37 -14.07 -5.34
N ARG A 51 3.68 -12.86 -5.84
CA ARG A 51 4.77 -12.04 -5.30
C ARG A 51 4.44 -11.56 -3.89
N PHE A 52 3.21 -11.11 -3.67
CA PHE A 52 2.73 -10.70 -2.36
C PHE A 52 2.77 -11.87 -1.38
N GLN A 53 2.24 -13.04 -1.76
CA GLN A 53 2.31 -14.27 -0.97
C GLN A 53 3.75 -14.68 -0.63
N ALA A 54 4.70 -14.52 -1.55
CA ALA A 54 6.12 -14.81 -1.27
C ALA A 54 6.69 -13.89 -0.19
N LEU A 55 6.35 -12.59 -0.23
CA LEU A 55 6.77 -11.62 0.79
C LEU A 55 6.12 -11.88 2.14
N THR A 56 4.83 -12.16 2.18
CA THR A 56 4.11 -12.44 3.44
C THR A 56 4.55 -13.77 4.03
N THR A 57 4.80 -14.81 3.22
CA THR A 57 5.30 -16.11 3.67
C THR A 57 6.70 -15.99 4.31
N LEU A 58 7.53 -15.06 3.83
CA LEU A 58 8.82 -14.77 4.47
C LEU A 58 8.64 -14.30 5.92
N LEU A 59 7.62 -13.47 6.18
CA LEU A 59 7.37 -12.87 7.50
C LEU A 59 6.55 -13.80 8.39
N TYR A 60 5.52 -14.43 7.82
CA TYR A 60 4.55 -15.28 8.49
C TYR A 60 4.26 -16.54 7.65
N PRO A 61 5.11 -17.58 7.72
CA PRO A 61 5.06 -18.74 6.83
C PRO A 61 3.75 -19.55 6.87
N ASN A 62 3.01 -19.43 7.96
CA ASN A 62 1.81 -20.25 8.21
C ASN A 62 0.51 -19.45 8.01
N LEU A 63 0.58 -18.19 7.59
CA LEU A 63 -0.61 -17.35 7.41
C LEU A 63 -0.95 -17.25 5.91
N PRO A 64 -2.15 -17.68 5.49
CA PRO A 64 -2.63 -17.44 4.14
C PRO A 64 -2.78 -15.94 3.91
N SER A 65 -2.52 -15.55 2.67
CA SER A 65 -2.55 -14.16 2.24
C SER A 65 -2.79 -14.07 0.76
N GLY A 66 -3.23 -12.90 0.29
CA GLY A 66 -3.43 -12.68 -1.13
C GLY A 66 -4.02 -11.33 -1.47
N ILE A 67 -4.16 -11.13 -2.78
CA ILE A 67 -4.74 -9.97 -3.41
C ILE A 67 -5.97 -10.41 -4.19
N VAL A 68 -7.13 -9.86 -3.83
CA VAL A 68 -8.42 -10.16 -4.45
C VAL A 68 -8.89 -8.94 -5.23
N LEU A 69 -9.33 -9.15 -6.45
CA LEU A 69 -9.96 -8.14 -7.29
C LEU A 69 -11.41 -8.53 -7.56
N GLU A 70 -12.33 -7.75 -7.05
CA GLU A 70 -13.77 -7.96 -7.22
C GLU A 70 -14.38 -6.87 -8.09
N ASN A 71 -15.48 -7.19 -8.77
CA ASN A 71 -16.21 -6.21 -9.58
C ASN A 71 -17.04 -5.30 -8.66
N ASN A 72 -16.76 -4.00 -8.69
CA ASN A 72 -17.55 -3.01 -7.99
C ASN A 72 -18.80 -2.65 -8.82
N LYS A 73 -19.91 -3.30 -8.48
CA LYS A 73 -21.22 -3.10 -9.14
C LYS A 73 -22.00 -1.90 -8.59
N GLY A 74 -21.36 -1.05 -7.78
CA GLY A 74 -22.01 0.12 -7.20
C GLY A 74 -22.28 1.20 -8.25
N THR A 75 -23.23 2.09 -7.97
CA THR A 75 -23.49 3.30 -8.77
C THR A 75 -22.41 4.35 -8.51
N ASN A 76 -21.19 4.11 -8.99
CA ASN A 76 -20.04 4.98 -8.80
C ASN A 76 -19.05 4.88 -9.98
N GLN A 77 -17.90 5.54 -9.86
CA GLN A 77 -16.87 5.59 -10.92
C GLN A 77 -15.77 4.53 -10.77
N LYS A 78 -15.78 3.74 -9.70
CA LYS A 78 -14.85 2.63 -9.46
C LYS A 78 -15.40 1.37 -10.11
N ARG A 79 -14.55 0.64 -10.82
CA ARG A 79 -14.90 -0.64 -11.47
C ARG A 79 -14.54 -1.85 -10.64
N TYR A 80 -13.56 -1.71 -9.76
CA TYR A 80 -13.03 -2.82 -8.99
C TYR A 80 -12.81 -2.43 -7.54
N ASP A 81 -13.04 -3.41 -6.68
CA ASP A 81 -12.58 -3.39 -5.29
C ASP A 81 -11.33 -4.28 -5.21
N LEU A 82 -10.21 -3.67 -4.84
CA LEU A 82 -8.93 -4.35 -4.64
C LEU A 82 -8.73 -4.54 -3.14
N THR A 83 -8.66 -5.79 -2.71
CA THR A 83 -8.50 -6.16 -1.31
C THR A 83 -7.20 -6.93 -1.14
N VAL A 84 -6.37 -6.50 -0.19
CA VAL A 84 -5.13 -7.19 0.17
C VAL A 84 -5.31 -7.70 1.61
N GLN A 85 -5.08 -8.99 1.82
CA GLN A 85 -5.33 -9.63 3.12
C GLN A 85 -4.19 -10.57 3.52
N ILE A 86 -3.99 -10.65 4.84
CA ILE A 86 -3.20 -11.67 5.52
C ILE A 86 -4.11 -12.15 6.65
N GLU A 87 -4.23 -13.46 6.87
CA GLU A 87 -5.01 -13.96 8.01
C GLU A 87 -4.46 -13.41 9.32
N GLY A 88 -5.35 -12.93 10.20
CA GLY A 88 -4.95 -12.28 11.45
C GLY A 88 -4.56 -10.80 11.29
N ASP A 89 -4.99 -10.12 10.23
CA ASP A 89 -4.80 -8.67 10.05
C ASP A 89 -5.50 -7.79 11.09
N ASP A 90 -6.25 -8.37 12.03
CA ASP A 90 -6.68 -7.74 13.28
C ASP A 90 -5.50 -7.44 14.23
N SER A 91 -4.34 -8.09 14.04
CA SER A 91 -3.10 -7.77 14.75
C SER A 91 -2.41 -6.58 14.09
N ASP A 92 -2.08 -5.56 14.89
CA ASP A 92 -1.37 -4.36 14.41
C ASP A 92 -0.08 -4.71 13.65
N GLY A 93 0.74 -5.62 14.18
CA GLY A 93 1.97 -6.06 13.52
C GLY A 93 1.75 -6.80 12.20
N ILE A 94 0.70 -7.62 12.08
CA ILE A 94 0.36 -8.30 10.81
C ILE A 94 -0.18 -7.29 9.79
N ASN A 95 -1.00 -6.36 10.24
CA ASN A 95 -1.51 -5.28 9.41
C ASN A 95 -0.38 -4.37 8.88
N ASP A 96 0.58 -4.00 9.73
CA ASP A 96 1.73 -3.21 9.32
C ASP A 96 2.60 -3.98 8.30
N ALA A 97 2.82 -5.28 8.53
CA ALA A 97 3.51 -6.13 7.58
C ALA A 97 2.79 -6.23 6.23
N ARG A 98 1.45 -6.25 6.22
CA ARG A 98 0.65 -6.19 4.99
C ARG A 98 0.96 -4.93 4.19
N VAL A 99 0.97 -3.77 4.86
CA VAL A 99 1.28 -2.48 4.22
C VAL A 99 2.71 -2.52 3.65
N ILE A 100 3.68 -2.95 4.48
CA ILE A 100 5.09 -3.04 4.08
C ILE A 100 5.28 -3.91 2.82
N CYS A 101 4.69 -5.10 2.80
CA CYS A 101 4.80 -6.04 1.68
C CYS A 101 4.15 -5.49 0.41
N PHE A 102 2.98 -4.83 0.53
CA PHE A 102 2.27 -4.26 -0.60
C PHE A 102 3.03 -3.07 -1.21
N ASP A 103 3.51 -2.14 -0.36
CA ASP A 103 4.27 -0.97 -0.80
C ASP A 103 5.58 -1.38 -1.48
N TRP A 104 6.27 -2.37 -0.94
CA TRP A 104 7.47 -2.93 -1.57
C TRP A 104 7.19 -3.57 -2.92
N MET A 105 6.10 -4.34 -3.04
CA MET A 105 5.68 -4.92 -4.31
C MET A 105 5.42 -3.82 -5.35
N LEU A 106 4.74 -2.74 -4.97
CA LEU A 106 4.51 -1.60 -5.87
C LEU A 106 5.83 -0.94 -6.29
N MET A 107 6.74 -0.65 -5.36
CA MET A 107 8.03 -0.04 -5.68
C MET A 107 8.85 -0.90 -6.65
N MET A 108 8.86 -2.22 -6.45
CA MET A 108 9.71 -3.14 -7.21
C MET A 108 9.10 -3.60 -8.53
N HIS A 109 7.77 -3.65 -8.61
CA HIS A 109 7.06 -4.35 -9.69
C HIS A 109 5.82 -3.64 -10.21
N GLY A 110 5.44 -2.50 -9.63
CA GLY A 110 4.34 -1.71 -10.12
C GLY A 110 4.65 -1.13 -11.51
N ALA A 111 3.57 -0.76 -12.20
CA ALA A 111 3.61 -0.18 -13.53
C ALA A 111 2.91 1.17 -13.54
N ASN A 112 3.20 1.98 -14.56
CA ASN A 112 2.61 3.32 -14.73
C ASN A 112 2.92 4.32 -13.60
N HIS A 113 4.08 4.17 -12.95
CA HIS A 113 4.62 5.15 -12.00
C HIS A 113 6.16 5.22 -12.10
N SER A 114 6.74 6.26 -11.52
CA SER A 114 8.19 6.51 -11.47
C SER A 114 8.72 6.49 -10.03
N ILE A 115 8.23 5.53 -9.25
CA ILE A 115 8.62 5.39 -7.84
C ILE A 115 9.92 4.58 -7.77
N ASP A 116 10.98 5.26 -7.36
CA ASP A 116 12.33 4.68 -7.19
C ASP A 116 12.81 4.71 -5.75
N PHE A 117 12.01 5.24 -4.82
CA PHE A 117 12.30 5.13 -3.40
C PHE A 117 11.04 4.85 -2.58
N LEU A 118 11.23 4.21 -1.44
CA LEU A 118 10.20 3.96 -0.44
C LEU A 118 10.74 4.30 0.94
N TRP A 119 9.94 5.00 1.75
CA TRP A 119 10.30 5.37 3.10
C TRP A 119 9.20 4.94 4.08
N HIS A 120 9.54 4.02 4.98
CA HIS A 120 8.67 3.61 6.10
C HIS A 120 9.12 4.20 7.42
N ASP A 121 8.17 4.74 8.17
CA ASP A 121 8.42 5.22 9.53
C ASP A 121 8.38 4.09 10.56
N ASN A 122 8.96 4.30 11.74
CA ASN A 122 9.03 3.34 12.85
C ASN A 122 7.66 2.76 13.20
N ARG A 123 6.57 3.51 12.99
CA ARG A 123 5.21 3.05 13.25
C ARG A 123 4.94 1.69 12.63
N LEU A 124 5.36 1.45 11.38
CA LEU A 124 5.14 0.18 10.68
C LEU A 124 6.00 -0.98 11.22
N PHE A 125 6.94 -0.71 12.13
CA PHE A 125 7.82 -1.72 12.73
C PHE A 125 7.63 -1.84 14.24
N ALA A 126 6.79 -1.00 14.85
CA ALA A 126 6.65 -0.89 16.28
C ALA A 126 6.00 -2.15 16.88
N ASP A 127 4.91 -2.60 16.25
CA ASP A 127 4.10 -3.72 16.71
C ASP A 127 4.46 -5.04 16.00
N MET A 128 5.43 -5.00 15.08
CA MET A 128 5.97 -6.20 14.45
C MET A 128 6.96 -6.92 15.37
N ASP A 129 6.83 -8.24 15.44
CA ASP A 129 7.77 -9.08 16.19
C ASP A 129 9.23 -8.96 15.66
N PRO A 130 10.25 -9.15 16.51
CA PRO A 130 11.65 -9.11 16.11
C PRO A 130 12.04 -10.04 14.95
N ARG A 131 11.46 -11.25 14.90
CA ARG A 131 11.77 -12.26 13.86
C ARG A 131 11.28 -11.84 12.46
N PRO A 132 9.99 -11.49 12.26
CA PRO A 132 9.51 -10.90 11.02
C PRO A 132 10.31 -9.66 10.59
N ARG A 133 10.63 -8.75 11.52
CA ARG A 133 11.45 -7.57 11.19
C ARG A 133 12.82 -7.94 10.65
N ALA A 134 13.52 -8.87 11.32
CA ALA A 134 14.82 -9.34 10.86
C ALA A 134 14.74 -10.01 9.48
N ALA A 135 13.70 -10.82 9.25
CA ALA A 135 13.45 -11.44 7.95
C ALA A 135 13.20 -10.40 6.86
N TRP A 136 12.40 -9.36 7.17
CA TRP A 136 12.14 -8.23 6.29
C TRP A 136 13.43 -7.53 5.85
N PHE A 137 14.23 -7.06 6.80
CA PHE A 137 15.46 -6.34 6.48
C PHE A 137 16.47 -7.22 5.73
N SER A 138 16.56 -8.51 6.07
CA SER A 138 17.38 -9.46 5.32
C SER A 138 16.98 -9.55 3.84
N HIS A 139 15.68 -9.62 3.58
CA HIS A 139 15.14 -9.64 2.23
C HIS A 139 15.37 -8.34 1.47
N VAL A 140 15.17 -7.19 2.12
CA VAL A 140 15.43 -5.87 1.54
C VAL A 140 16.89 -5.77 1.11
N MET A 141 17.84 -6.10 1.99
CA MET A 141 19.28 -6.02 1.70
C MET A 141 19.67 -6.91 0.51
N ALA A 142 19.08 -8.10 0.40
CA ALA A 142 19.33 -9.01 -0.73
C ALA A 142 18.68 -8.54 -2.04
N SER A 143 17.50 -7.92 -1.95
CA SER A 143 16.65 -7.65 -3.12
C SER A 143 16.88 -6.28 -3.74
N ILE A 144 17.38 -5.30 -2.97
CA ILE A 144 17.53 -3.92 -3.46
C ILE A 144 18.82 -3.69 -4.24
N PHE A 145 19.83 -4.52 -4.02
CA PHE A 145 21.14 -4.36 -4.64
C PHE A 145 21.05 -4.43 -6.17
N GLY A 146 21.66 -3.45 -6.86
CA GLY A 146 21.68 -3.38 -8.32
C GLY A 146 20.38 -2.91 -8.99
N THR A 147 19.33 -2.61 -8.21
CA THR A 147 18.04 -2.15 -8.77
C THR A 147 18.01 -0.67 -9.12
N GLY A 148 18.92 0.13 -8.55
CA GLY A 148 18.88 1.59 -8.62
C GLY A 148 17.82 2.24 -7.72
N LYS A 149 17.06 1.46 -6.98
CA LYS A 149 16.01 1.93 -6.05
C LYS A 149 16.55 2.10 -4.64
N GLN A 150 15.88 2.93 -3.85
CA GLN A 150 16.26 3.23 -2.47
C GLN A 150 15.16 2.85 -1.47
N TYR A 151 15.54 2.18 -0.38
CA TYR A 151 14.65 1.94 0.74
C TYR A 151 15.18 2.65 1.98
N ILE A 152 14.31 3.41 2.62
CA ILE A 152 14.61 4.17 3.84
C ILE A 152 13.67 3.69 4.94
N ALA A 153 14.22 3.36 6.09
CA ALA A 153 13.42 3.00 7.27
C ALA A 153 13.93 3.79 8.48
N THR A 154 13.01 4.33 9.26
CA THR A 154 13.31 4.83 10.61
C THR A 154 12.84 3.77 11.61
N ILE A 155 13.68 3.44 12.58
CA ILE A 155 13.41 2.38 13.56
C ILE A 155 13.89 2.88 14.92
N ASN A 156 13.06 2.71 15.95
CA ASN A 156 13.45 2.99 17.32
C ASN A 156 14.56 2.03 17.75
N THR A 157 15.44 2.50 18.64
CA THR A 157 16.60 1.73 19.11
C THR A 157 16.21 0.36 19.66
N GLU A 158 15.15 0.26 20.47
CA GLU A 158 14.68 -1.01 21.05
C GLU A 158 14.24 -2.02 19.97
N ASN A 159 13.56 -1.53 18.92
CA ASN A 159 13.09 -2.33 17.80
C ASN A 159 14.25 -2.78 16.91
N TYR A 160 15.22 -1.89 16.69
CA TYR A 160 16.45 -2.18 15.97
C TYR A 160 17.26 -3.25 16.70
N ASP A 161 17.58 -3.04 17.98
CA ASP A 161 18.41 -3.94 18.77
C ASP A 161 17.79 -5.34 18.89
N SER A 162 16.49 -5.41 19.16
CA SER A 162 15.79 -6.70 19.28
C SER A 162 15.74 -7.51 17.98
N MET A 163 15.66 -6.86 16.81
CA MET A 163 15.70 -7.60 15.54
C MET A 163 17.11 -8.09 15.19
N LEU A 164 18.18 -7.41 15.63
CA LEU A 164 19.56 -7.82 15.34
C LEU A 164 19.86 -9.22 15.87
N GLU A 165 19.24 -9.65 16.96
CA GLU A 165 19.40 -10.98 17.54
C GLU A 165 19.10 -12.11 16.55
N PHE A 166 18.20 -11.87 15.60
CA PHE A 166 17.74 -12.83 14.60
C PHE A 166 18.47 -12.72 13.26
N LEU A 167 19.38 -11.76 13.11
CA LEU A 167 20.24 -11.64 11.94
C LEU A 167 21.53 -12.44 12.10
N SER A 168 22.07 -12.93 10.98
CA SER A 168 23.43 -13.46 10.92
C SER A 168 24.47 -12.36 11.19
N GLU A 169 25.70 -12.73 11.53
CA GLU A 169 26.79 -11.78 11.74
C GLU A 169 27.02 -10.88 10.52
N SER A 170 26.97 -11.44 9.31
CA SER A 170 27.05 -10.67 8.06
C SER A 170 25.86 -9.73 7.87
N GLY A 171 24.65 -10.16 8.27
CA GLY A 171 23.45 -9.34 8.23
C GLY A 171 23.54 -8.15 9.18
N ARG A 172 24.02 -8.35 10.40
CA ARG A 172 24.25 -7.26 11.37
C ARG A 172 25.24 -6.23 10.84
N LYS A 173 26.37 -6.70 10.31
CA LYS A 173 27.35 -5.80 9.69
C LYS A 173 26.76 -4.98 8.55
N THR A 174 25.94 -5.60 7.70
CA THR A 174 25.28 -4.91 6.58
C THR A 174 24.27 -3.87 7.09
N MET A 175 23.54 -4.15 8.17
CA MET A 175 22.64 -3.19 8.80
C MET A 175 23.40 -2.01 9.39
N ASP A 176 24.54 -2.25 10.05
CA ASP A 176 25.39 -1.19 10.59
C ASP A 176 25.96 -0.31 9.47
N ASP A 177 26.45 -0.92 8.38
CA ASP A 177 26.96 -0.20 7.20
C ASP A 177 25.84 0.60 6.49
N ALA A 178 24.59 0.12 6.54
CA ALA A 178 23.42 0.79 5.98
C ALA A 178 22.83 1.89 6.90
N THR A 179 23.23 1.93 8.17
CA THR A 179 22.72 2.91 9.15
C THR A 179 23.42 4.25 8.95
N LEU A 180 22.74 5.16 8.25
CA LEU A 180 23.29 6.49 7.94
C LEU A 180 23.21 7.48 9.11
N LEU A 181 22.20 7.35 9.97
CA LEU A 181 21.92 8.32 11.03
C LEU A 181 21.39 7.63 12.27
N THR A 182 21.95 7.97 13.44
CA THR A 182 21.46 7.53 14.75
C THR A 182 21.03 8.74 15.56
N LEU A 183 19.72 8.88 15.79
CA LEU A 183 19.15 10.01 16.50
C LEU A 183 19.03 9.71 18.00
N ARG A 184 19.96 10.23 18.80
CA ARG A 184 20.00 10.02 20.26
C ARG A 184 19.47 11.21 21.08
N GLY A 185 19.22 12.36 20.44
CA GLY A 185 18.70 13.56 21.10
C GLY A 185 19.62 14.19 22.16
N ASP A 186 20.81 13.62 22.36
CA ASP A 186 21.87 14.00 23.30
C ASP A 186 22.63 15.26 22.83
N ARG A 187 22.75 15.45 21.51
CA ARG A 187 23.34 16.63 20.88
C ARG A 187 22.37 17.23 19.85
N GLN A 188 22.52 18.51 19.53
CA GLN A 188 21.69 19.15 18.49
C GLN A 188 21.80 18.44 17.14
N GLU A 189 23.03 18.07 16.75
CA GLU A 189 23.34 17.27 15.54
C GLU A 189 22.67 15.89 15.52
N ASN A 190 22.36 15.32 16.68
CA ASN A 190 21.73 14.02 16.84
C ASN A 190 20.19 14.12 16.98
N LYS A 191 19.61 15.27 16.63
CA LYS A 191 18.16 15.48 16.49
C LYS A 191 17.75 15.40 15.03
N LEU A 192 16.49 15.05 14.77
CA LEU A 192 15.97 14.83 13.43
C LEU A 192 16.26 15.98 12.44
N LEU A 193 16.28 17.22 12.92
CA LEU A 193 16.56 18.40 12.09
C LEU A 193 17.93 19.05 12.36
N GLY A 194 18.79 18.42 13.17
CA GLY A 194 20.07 19.01 13.57
C GLY A 194 19.94 20.27 14.44
N ILE A 195 18.73 20.61 14.89
CA ILE A 195 18.41 21.81 15.67
C ILE A 195 17.50 21.48 16.85
N GLN A 196 17.57 22.28 17.92
CA GLN A 196 16.67 22.17 19.07
C GLN A 196 15.59 23.24 19.01
N PHE A 197 14.33 22.81 19.01
CA PHE A 197 13.19 23.70 19.22
C PHE A 197 12.99 23.97 20.71
N GLY A 198 12.73 25.24 21.07
CA GLY A 198 12.51 25.68 22.45
C GLY A 198 13.77 26.25 23.14
N LYS A 199 13.58 27.04 24.20
CA LYS A 199 14.67 27.70 24.92
C LYS A 199 15.57 26.67 25.61
N SER A 200 16.87 26.78 25.34
CA SER A 200 17.91 26.11 26.11
C SER A 200 18.01 26.77 27.49
N GLY A 201 17.45 26.13 28.51
CA GLY A 201 17.67 26.46 29.92
C GLY A 201 16.51 27.17 30.64
N GLN A 202 15.97 26.48 31.66
CA GLN A 202 16.15 26.88 33.06
C GLN A 202 16.72 25.68 33.82
#